data_AF-A0A502WGW0-F1
#
_entry.id   AF-A0A502WGW0-F1
#
_cell.length_a   1.000
_cell.length_b   1.000
_cell.length_c   1.000
_cell.angle_alpha   90.00
_cell.angle_beta   90.00
_cell.angle_gamma   90.00
#
_symmetry.space_group_name_H-M   'P 1'
#
loop_
_entity.id
_entity.type
_entity.pdbx_description
1 polymer ?
#
loop_
_entity_poly.entity_id
_entity_poly.type
_entity_poly.pdbx_seq_one_letter_code
_entity_poly.pdbx_strand_id
1 'polypeptide(L)'
;MTELSPTETGTTALPAEALATVEVDVSSLMPGMSLVVQWRGKPVVVRNRTEKEIEDGKAVSLAELKDPIARNANLPADAPAIDTNRTAPGKEAWIVMVQVCTHSGCIPVGQQGEFGGWLCPCHGSQYDTAGRIRKGPAPENMAIPVFQFIADTRIRIS
;
A
#
# COMPACT_ATOMS: atom_id res chain seq x y z
N MET A 1 -54.08 -24.67 -24.57
CA MET A 1 -52.87 -24.03 -25.11
C MET A 1 -53.05 -22.53 -24.89
N THR A 2 -52.53 -22.02 -23.79
CA THR A 2 -52.52 -20.58 -23.45
C THR A 2 -51.18 -20.28 -22.81
N GLU A 3 -50.65 -19.12 -23.15
CA GLU A 3 -49.23 -18.83 -23.30
C GLU A 3 -48.44 -18.69 -21.99
N LEU A 4 -47.14 -18.99 -22.09
CA LEU A 4 -46.14 -18.79 -21.07
C LEU A 4 -45.88 -17.28 -20.88
N SER A 5 -46.01 -16.80 -19.65
CA SER A 5 -45.58 -15.45 -19.26
C SER A 5 -44.06 -15.43 -19.02
N PRO A 6 -43.29 -14.50 -19.60
CA PRO A 6 -41.85 -14.43 -19.34
C PRO A 6 -41.54 -13.81 -17.97
N THR A 7 -40.62 -14.47 -17.28
CA THR A 7 -40.02 -14.10 -16.00
C THR A 7 -39.30 -12.75 -16.09
N GLU A 8 -39.70 -11.78 -15.26
CA GLU A 8 -38.92 -10.56 -15.00
C GLU A 8 -37.67 -10.94 -14.18
N THR A 9 -36.56 -11.19 -14.86
CA THR A 9 -35.25 -11.19 -14.22
C THR A 9 -34.86 -9.75 -13.94
N GLY A 10 -35.25 -9.26 -12.76
CA GLY A 10 -34.66 -8.07 -12.15
C GLY A 10 -33.18 -8.34 -11.86
N THR A 11 -32.33 -8.18 -12.89
CA THR A 11 -30.91 -7.94 -12.66
C THR A 11 -30.80 -6.52 -12.17
N THR A 12 -30.88 -6.34 -10.85
CA THR A 12 -30.29 -5.16 -10.24
C THR A 12 -28.79 -5.33 -10.46
N ALA A 13 -28.29 -4.83 -11.59
CA ALA A 13 -26.88 -4.54 -11.72
C ALA A 13 -26.54 -3.68 -10.50
N LEU A 14 -25.75 -4.24 -9.60
CA LEU A 14 -25.11 -3.47 -8.54
C LEU A 14 -24.50 -2.25 -9.24
N PRO A 15 -24.77 -1.01 -8.79
CA PRO A 15 -24.18 0.16 -9.43
C PRO A 15 -22.68 -0.07 -9.54
N ALA A 16 -22.15 0.16 -10.74
CA ALA A 16 -20.72 0.10 -11.05
C ALA A 16 -19.97 0.64 -9.84
N GLU A 17 -19.20 -0.25 -9.19
CA GLU A 17 -18.56 -0.01 -7.90
C GLU A 17 -18.14 1.45 -7.81
N ALA A 18 -18.82 2.21 -6.95
CA ALA A 18 -18.37 3.55 -6.63
C ALA A 18 -16.91 3.40 -6.22
N LEU A 19 -15.99 3.86 -7.08
CA LEU A 19 -14.55 3.78 -6.86
C LEU A 19 -14.29 4.46 -5.53
N ALA A 20 -14.18 3.65 -4.48
CA ALA A 20 -14.22 4.14 -3.11
C ALA A 20 -12.94 4.95 -2.88
N THR A 21 -13.06 6.27 -3.02
CA THR A 21 -11.99 7.21 -2.71
C THR A 21 -12.01 7.45 -1.21
N VAL A 22 -10.84 7.48 -0.60
CA VAL A 22 -10.67 7.79 0.82
C VAL A 22 -9.81 9.02 0.95
N GLU A 23 -10.29 10.01 1.71
CA GLU A 23 -9.49 11.17 2.11
C GLU A 23 -9.02 10.98 3.54
N VAL A 24 -7.73 11.23 3.76
CA VAL A 24 -7.04 10.97 5.02
C VAL A 24 -6.41 12.26 5.51
N ASP A 25 -6.80 12.69 6.70
CA ASP A 25 -6.14 13.78 7.41
C ASP A 25 -4.92 13.23 8.15
N VAL A 26 -3.76 13.82 7.90
CA VAL A 26 -2.47 13.40 8.48
C VAL A 26 -1.85 14.47 9.38
N SER A 27 -2.60 15.53 9.72
CA SER A 27 -2.11 16.66 10.52
C SER A 27 -1.58 16.27 11.91
N SER A 28 -2.08 15.18 12.49
CA SER A 28 -1.67 14.68 13.81
C SER A 28 -0.58 13.61 13.77
N LEU A 29 -0.19 13.13 12.59
CA LEU A 29 0.82 12.08 12.47
C LEU A 29 2.22 12.68 12.59
N MET A 30 2.81 12.55 13.78
CA MET A 30 4.22 12.86 14.02
C MET A 30 5.15 11.80 13.38
N PRO A 31 6.43 12.11 13.15
CA PRO A 31 7.39 11.11 12.67
C PRO A 31 7.38 9.84 13.54
N GLY A 32 7.34 8.68 12.88
CA GLY A 32 7.21 7.37 13.50
C GLY A 32 5.77 6.89 13.71
N MET A 33 4.76 7.75 13.54
CA MET A 33 3.35 7.37 13.68
C MET A 33 2.78 6.80 12.38
N SER A 34 1.77 5.94 12.54
CA SER A 34 1.01 5.37 11.44
C SER A 34 -0.49 5.48 11.73
N LEU A 35 -1.26 5.65 10.66
CA LEU A 35 -2.71 5.43 10.63
C LEU A 35 -2.98 4.28 9.66
N VAL A 36 -4.02 3.49 9.92
CA VAL A 36 -4.54 2.52 8.96
C VAL A 36 -5.96 2.89 8.60
N VAL A 37 -6.24 3.03 7.31
CA VAL A 37 -7.57 3.31 6.76
C VAL A 37 -8.05 2.13 5.92
N GLN A 38 -9.37 1.94 5.85
CA GLN A 38 -9.97 0.91 5.02
C GLN A 38 -10.24 1.46 3.62
N TRP A 39 -9.72 0.81 2.58
CA TRP A 39 -9.94 1.17 1.17
C TRP A 39 -10.18 -0.09 0.34
N ARG A 40 -11.34 -0.16 -0.34
CA ARG A 40 -11.76 -1.30 -1.17
C ARG A 40 -11.60 -2.67 -0.48
N GLY A 41 -12.01 -2.75 0.79
CA GLY A 41 -11.91 -3.99 1.56
C GLY A 41 -10.49 -4.33 2.06
N LYS A 42 -9.48 -3.49 1.80
CA LYS A 42 -8.08 -3.70 2.21
C LYS A 42 -7.60 -2.59 3.15
N PRO A 43 -6.73 -2.90 4.13
CA PRO A 43 -6.09 -1.86 4.94
C PRO A 43 -4.99 -1.17 4.14
N VAL A 44 -5.01 0.17 4.15
CA VAL A 44 -3.93 1.01 3.66
C VAL A 44 -3.28 1.70 4.85
N VAL A 45 -1.99 1.47 5.04
CA VAL A 45 -1.21 2.18 6.05
C VAL A 45 -0.73 3.51 5.46
N VAL A 46 -0.90 4.56 6.25
CA VAL A 46 -0.33 5.89 6.03
C VAL A 46 0.66 6.14 7.16
N ARG A 47 1.94 6.10 6.84
CA ARG A 47 3.04 6.24 7.80
C ARG A 47 3.81 7.52 7.55
N ASN A 48 4.02 8.31 8.61
CA ASN A 48 5.00 9.38 8.63
C ASN A 48 6.32 8.77 9.15
N ARG A 49 7.29 8.57 8.27
CA ARG A 49 8.59 7.96 8.60
C ARG A 49 9.45 8.93 9.40
N THR A 50 10.25 8.37 10.30
CA THR A 50 11.37 9.08 10.92
C THR A 50 12.49 9.33 9.92
N GLU A 51 13.38 10.29 10.21
CA GLU A 51 14.57 10.55 9.39
C GLU A 51 15.42 9.28 9.20
N LYS A 52 15.64 8.53 10.27
CA LYS A 52 16.34 7.25 10.22
C LYS A 52 15.70 6.27 9.25
N GLU A 53 14.37 6.14 9.24
CA GLU A 53 13.68 5.21 8.34
C GLU A 53 13.80 5.61 6.87
N ILE A 54 13.86 6.92 6.59
CA ILE A 54 14.10 7.47 5.26
C ILE A 54 15.54 7.14 4.83
N GLU A 55 16.52 7.36 5.70
CA GLU A 55 17.93 7.06 5.45
C GLU A 55 18.15 5.56 5.22
N ASP A 56 17.59 4.71 6.09
CA ASP A 56 17.64 3.25 5.96
C ASP A 56 17.03 2.80 4.63
N GLY A 57 15.91 3.42 4.20
CA GLY A 57 15.26 3.13 2.93
C GLY A 57 16.13 3.49 1.71
N LYS A 58 16.77 4.66 1.76
CA LYS A 58 17.68 5.17 0.71
C LYS A 58 18.98 4.38 0.61
N ALA A 59 19.46 3.82 1.73
CA ALA A 59 20.72 3.08 1.77
C ALA A 59 20.64 1.71 1.07
N VAL A 60 19.44 1.16 0.85
CA VAL A 60 19.26 -0.15 0.20
C VAL A 60 19.44 -0.02 -1.31
N SER A 61 20.37 -0.80 -1.86
CA SER A 61 20.57 -0.86 -3.31
C SER A 61 19.51 -1.73 -3.99
N LEU A 62 19.17 -1.42 -5.24
CA LEU A 62 18.21 -2.22 -6.03
C LEU A 62 18.61 -3.68 -6.19
N ALA A 63 19.92 -3.96 -6.24
CA ALA A 63 20.46 -5.32 -6.41
C ALA A 63 20.22 -6.22 -5.18
N GLU A 64 19.97 -5.62 -4.01
CA GLU A 64 19.68 -6.36 -2.77
C GLU A 64 18.18 -6.64 -2.58
N LEU A 65 17.32 -6.10 -3.44
CA LEU A 65 15.89 -6.28 -3.35
C LEU A 65 15.44 -7.56 -4.04
N LYS A 66 14.57 -8.31 -3.36
CA LYS A 66 13.92 -9.49 -3.95
C LYS A 66 12.96 -9.10 -5.08
N ASP A 67 12.30 -7.95 -4.95
CA ASP A 67 11.47 -7.34 -5.98
C ASP A 67 12.02 -5.95 -6.32
N PRO A 68 12.70 -5.78 -7.46
CA PRO A 68 13.29 -4.50 -7.86
C PRO A 68 12.25 -3.53 -8.43
N ILE A 69 10.96 -3.89 -8.48
CA ILE A 69 9.88 -3.07 -9.05
C ILE A 69 9.15 -2.28 -7.96
N ALA A 70 8.88 -1.00 -8.21
CA ALA A 70 8.34 -0.08 -7.22
C ALA A 70 6.91 -0.41 -6.78
N ARG A 71 6.15 -1.21 -7.53
CA ARG A 71 4.73 -1.54 -7.25
C ARG A 71 3.90 -0.31 -6.88
N ASN A 72 4.14 0.80 -7.59
CA ASN A 72 3.51 2.09 -7.34
C ASN A 72 2.59 2.45 -8.50
N ALA A 73 1.28 2.43 -8.25
CA ALA A 73 0.27 2.70 -9.26
C ALA A 73 0.28 4.14 -9.80
N ASN A 74 1.05 5.04 -9.18
CA ASN A 74 1.24 6.42 -9.65
C ASN A 74 2.42 6.55 -10.66
N LEU A 75 3.17 5.47 -10.88
CA LEU A 75 4.36 5.44 -11.73
C LEU A 75 4.21 4.40 -12.86
N PRO A 76 5.09 4.42 -13.89
CA PRO A 76 5.19 3.32 -14.84
C PRO A 76 5.36 1.98 -14.13
N ALA A 77 4.79 0.92 -14.70
CA ALA A 77 4.71 -0.40 -14.08
C ALA A 77 6.08 -1.04 -13.78
N ASP A 78 7.12 -0.62 -14.51
CA ASP A 78 8.51 -1.07 -14.41
C ASP A 78 9.41 -0.11 -13.63
N ALA A 79 8.86 0.94 -13.00
CA ALA A 79 9.63 1.88 -12.21
C ALA A 79 10.44 1.15 -11.12
N PRO A 80 11.72 1.48 -10.91
CA PRO A 80 12.57 0.75 -9.97
C PRO A 80 12.18 1.05 -8.51
N ALA A 81 12.32 0.07 -7.62
CA ALA A 81 12.00 0.14 -6.20
C ALA A 81 13.01 0.94 -5.35
N ILE A 82 13.54 2.03 -5.88
CA ILE A 82 14.29 3.02 -5.10
C ILE A 82 13.34 3.72 -4.12
N ASP A 83 13.88 4.21 -3.00
CA ASP A 83 13.08 4.80 -1.91
C ASP A 83 12.15 5.92 -2.39
N THR A 84 12.64 6.80 -3.27
CA THR A 84 11.86 7.91 -3.82
C THR A 84 10.69 7.46 -4.68
N ASN A 85 10.78 6.31 -5.36
CA ASN A 85 9.67 5.75 -6.13
C ASN A 85 8.64 5.03 -5.26
N ARG A 86 8.92 4.85 -3.96
CA ARG A 86 8.00 4.29 -2.98
C ARG A 86 7.22 5.36 -2.20
N THR A 87 7.47 6.63 -2.50
CA THR A 87 6.84 7.79 -1.84
C THR A 87 6.32 8.77 -2.90
N ALA A 88 5.63 9.82 -2.47
CA ALA A 88 5.28 10.93 -3.36
C ALA A 88 6.45 11.95 -3.43
N PRO A 89 6.73 12.55 -4.61
CA PRO A 89 7.79 13.55 -4.75
C PRO A 89 7.64 14.72 -3.76
N GLY A 90 8.71 15.07 -3.05
CA GLY A 90 8.70 16.13 -2.03
C GLY A 90 7.93 15.77 -0.75
N LYS A 91 7.50 14.51 -0.62
CA LYS A 91 6.77 13.95 0.52
C LYS A 91 7.44 12.64 0.95
N GLU A 92 8.77 12.60 0.93
CA GLU A 92 9.58 11.39 1.17
C GLU A 92 9.36 10.79 2.56
N ALA A 93 8.90 11.57 3.54
CA ALA A 93 8.52 11.02 4.84
C ALA A 93 7.28 10.10 4.77
N TRP A 94 6.44 10.21 3.73
CA TRP A 94 5.14 9.56 3.69
C TRP A 94 5.13 8.27 2.90
N ILE A 95 4.86 7.16 3.60
CA ILE A 95 4.56 5.86 2.99
C ILE A 95 3.05 5.65 3.01
N VAL A 96 2.47 5.45 1.83
CA VAL A 96 1.06 5.10 1.65
C VAL A 96 1.00 3.78 0.89
N MET A 97 0.62 2.69 1.55
CA MET A 97 0.68 1.37 0.93
C MET A 97 -0.41 0.44 1.44
N VAL A 98 -0.86 -0.47 0.58
CA VAL A 98 -1.79 -1.54 0.92
C VAL A 98 -1.05 -2.52 1.84
N GLN A 99 -1.43 -2.55 3.12
CA GLN A 99 -0.77 -3.33 4.17
C GLN A 99 -1.20 -4.81 4.10
N VAL A 100 -1.05 -5.41 2.93
CA VAL A 100 -1.45 -6.78 2.64
C VAL A 100 -0.22 -7.52 2.13
N CYS A 101 0.16 -8.57 2.84
CA CYS A 101 1.30 -9.40 2.47
C CYS A 101 1.07 -10.04 1.10
N THR A 102 2.03 -9.88 0.20
CA THR A 102 1.95 -10.38 -1.18
C THR A 102 2.11 -11.90 -1.29
N HIS A 103 2.40 -12.60 -0.18
CA HIS A 103 2.39 -14.07 -0.15
C HIS A 103 0.97 -14.64 -0.23
N SER A 104 0.14 -14.37 0.79
CA SER A 104 -1.21 -14.95 0.91
C SER A 104 -2.20 -14.03 1.63
N GLY A 105 -1.97 -12.72 1.60
CA GLY A 105 -2.98 -11.74 2.01
C GLY A 105 -3.08 -11.41 3.51
N CYS A 106 -2.28 -12.01 4.38
CA CYS A 106 -2.22 -11.61 5.79
C CYS A 106 -1.78 -10.14 5.96
N ILE A 107 -2.12 -9.52 7.09
CA ILE A 107 -1.74 -8.14 7.40
C ILE A 107 -0.40 -8.11 8.14
N PRO A 108 0.69 -7.58 7.55
CA PRO A 108 1.97 -7.46 8.24
C PRO A 108 1.92 -6.47 9.40
N VAL A 109 2.59 -6.76 10.51
CA VAL A 109 2.69 -5.85 11.67
C VAL A 109 3.84 -4.87 11.45
N GLY A 110 3.58 -3.58 11.63
CA GLY A 110 4.58 -2.52 11.43
C GLY A 110 5.58 -2.40 12.57
N GLN A 111 6.70 -1.72 12.30
CA GLN A 111 7.82 -1.46 13.20
C GLN A 111 8.38 -2.77 13.78
N GLN A 112 8.41 -3.81 12.96
CA GLN A 112 8.87 -5.15 13.32
C GLN A 112 9.73 -5.76 12.22
N GLY A 113 10.40 -6.86 12.56
CA GLY A 113 11.29 -7.59 11.67
C GLY A 113 12.71 -7.02 11.65
N GLU A 114 13.59 -7.75 10.96
CA GLU A 114 15.03 -7.50 10.83
C GLU A 114 15.32 -6.19 10.08
N PHE A 115 14.37 -5.69 9.29
CA PHE A 115 14.55 -4.52 8.41
C PHE A 115 13.80 -3.27 8.87
N GLY A 116 13.30 -3.26 10.13
CA GLY A 116 12.65 -2.10 10.75
C GLY A 116 11.30 -1.68 10.14
N GLY A 117 10.80 -2.41 9.14
CA GLY A 117 9.56 -2.13 8.43
C GLY A 117 8.40 -2.96 8.96
N TRP A 118 8.06 -4.04 8.25
CA TRP A 118 6.90 -4.87 8.58
C TRP A 118 7.22 -6.35 8.62
N LEU A 119 6.66 -7.07 9.58
CA LEU A 119 6.73 -8.52 9.72
C LEU A 119 5.37 -9.16 9.47
N CYS A 120 5.27 -10.06 8.50
CA CYS A 120 4.08 -10.87 8.29
C CYS A 120 4.11 -12.12 9.19
N PRO A 121 3.23 -12.22 10.21
CA PRO A 121 3.30 -13.29 11.21
C PRO A 121 2.94 -14.68 10.65
N CYS A 122 2.22 -14.73 9.52
CA CYS A 122 1.74 -16.00 8.97
C CYS A 122 2.86 -16.93 8.50
N HIS A 123 3.87 -16.40 7.79
CA HIS A 123 4.94 -17.19 7.19
C HIS A 123 6.31 -16.50 7.22
N GLY A 124 6.45 -15.44 8.03
CA GLY A 124 7.73 -14.77 8.27
C GLY A 124 8.25 -13.87 7.14
N SER A 125 7.40 -13.42 6.21
CA SER A 125 7.82 -12.40 5.23
C SER A 125 8.19 -11.09 5.94
N GLN A 126 9.32 -10.50 5.58
CA GLN A 126 9.83 -9.27 6.20
C GLN A 126 10.03 -8.18 5.14
N TYR A 127 9.52 -7.00 5.45
CA TYR A 127 9.58 -5.83 4.59
C TYR A 127 10.40 -4.73 5.27
N ASP A 128 11.12 -3.94 4.49
CA ASP A 128 11.86 -2.77 5.01
C ASP A 128 10.97 -1.54 5.21
N THR A 129 11.58 -0.42 5.62
CA THR A 129 10.91 0.85 5.94
C THR A 129 10.16 1.50 4.76
N ALA A 130 10.40 1.04 3.53
CA ALA A 130 9.68 1.46 2.32
C ALA A 130 8.65 0.41 1.86
N GLY A 131 8.38 -0.61 2.68
CA GLY A 131 7.45 -1.70 2.39
C GLY A 131 7.96 -2.66 1.31
N ARG A 132 9.28 -2.72 1.08
CA ARG A 132 9.88 -3.60 0.07
C ARG A 132 10.22 -4.95 0.68
N ILE A 133 9.93 -6.04 -0.03
CA ILE A 133 10.15 -7.40 0.46
C ILE A 133 11.65 -7.71 0.49
N ARG A 134 12.13 -8.14 1.66
CA ARG A 134 13.55 -8.46 1.90
C ARG A 134 13.79 -9.93 2.18
N LYS A 135 12.84 -10.61 2.83
CA LYS A 135 12.99 -12.01 3.27
C LYS A 135 11.65 -12.71 3.33
N GLY A 136 11.66 -14.04 3.15
CA GLY A 136 10.49 -14.91 3.29
C GLY A 136 9.77 -15.18 1.97
N PRO A 137 8.58 -15.81 2.03
CA PRO A 137 7.92 -16.36 0.85
C PRO A 137 7.18 -15.33 -0.02
N ALA A 138 6.88 -14.13 0.50
CA ALA A 138 6.26 -13.07 -0.28
C ALA A 138 7.09 -12.75 -1.54
N PRO A 139 6.51 -12.72 -2.75
CA PRO A 139 7.27 -12.50 -3.98
C PRO A 139 7.52 -11.02 -4.28
N GLU A 140 6.66 -10.12 -3.80
CA GLU A 140 6.61 -8.73 -4.25
C GLU A 140 6.58 -7.71 -3.10
N ASN A 141 6.96 -6.48 -3.39
CA ASN A 141 6.80 -5.33 -2.50
C ASN A 141 5.31 -5.07 -2.23
N MET A 142 4.97 -4.52 -1.06
CA MET A 142 3.57 -4.14 -0.80
C MET A 142 3.14 -3.05 -1.78
N ALA A 143 1.96 -3.22 -2.37
CA ALA A 143 1.45 -2.32 -3.40
C ALA A 143 1.19 -0.91 -2.84
N ILE A 144 1.54 0.11 -3.62
CA ILE A 144 1.17 1.50 -3.36
C ILE A 144 -0.05 1.83 -4.25
N PRO A 145 -1.21 2.18 -3.66
CA PRO A 145 -2.39 2.53 -4.44
C PRO A 145 -2.19 3.87 -5.18
N VAL A 146 -3.11 4.24 -6.05
CA VAL A 146 -3.11 5.62 -6.56
C VAL A 146 -3.39 6.54 -5.37
N PHE A 147 -2.50 7.49 -5.14
CA PHE A 147 -2.68 8.47 -4.06
C PHE A 147 -2.01 9.79 -4.40
N GLN A 148 -2.52 10.87 -3.81
CA GLN A 148 -1.94 12.20 -3.94
C GLN A 148 -2.21 13.06 -2.71
N PHE A 149 -1.31 13.99 -2.42
CA PHE A 149 -1.60 15.06 -1.47
C PHE A 149 -2.49 16.10 -2.16
N ILE A 150 -3.68 16.33 -1.60
CA ILE A 150 -4.64 17.34 -2.08
C ILE A 150 -4.59 18.63 -1.24
N ALA A 151 -3.87 18.58 -0.12
CA ALA A 151 -3.45 19.70 0.71
C ALA A 151 -2.20 19.26 1.51
N ASP A 152 -1.57 20.17 2.25
CA ASP A 152 -0.36 19.86 3.02
C ASP A 152 -0.52 18.68 4.00
N THR A 153 -1.70 18.58 4.60
CA THR A 153 -2.04 17.56 5.60
C THR A 153 -3.18 16.65 5.16
N ARG A 154 -3.49 16.57 3.86
CA ARG A 154 -4.59 15.72 3.37
C ARG A 154 -4.20 14.91 2.14
N ILE A 155 -4.38 13.59 2.26
CA ILE A 155 -4.09 12.61 1.22
C ILE A 155 -5.40 12.08 0.66
N ARG A 156 -5.50 11.94 -0.66
CA ARG A 156 -6.57 11.20 -1.33
C ARG A 156 -6.03 9.88 -1.86
N ILE A 157 -6.72 8.78 -1.60
CA ILE A 157 -6.42 7.42 -2.07
C ILE A 157 -7.56 6.99 -2.99
N SER A 158 -7.25 6.48 -4.19
CA SER A 158 -8.23 6.19 -5.25
C SER A 158 -8.15 4.76 -5.75
#